data_AF-A0A6V7JX75-F1
#
_entry.id   AF-A0A6V7JX75-F1
#
_cell.length_a   1.000
_cell.length_b   1.000
_cell.length_c   1.000
_cell.angle_alpha   90.00
_cell.angle_beta   90.00
_cell.angle_gamma   90.00
#
_symmetry.space_group_name_H-M   'P 1'
#
loop_
_entity.id
_entity.type
_entity.pdbx_description
1 polymer ?
#
loop_
_entity_poly.entity_id
_entity_poly.type
_entity_poly.pdbx_seq_one_letter_code
_entity_poly.pdbx_strand_id
1 'polypeptide(L)' 'VSEEDISNFVAKELPDHMKLRGGVVIMTELPKTDSGKISKKDLRLIMKSESK' A
#
# COMPACT_ATOMS: atom_id res chain seq x y z
N VAL A 1 13.55 -0.94 5.92
CA VAL A 1 12.78 -1.65 4.88
C VAL A 1 12.37 -0.60 3.87
N SER A 2 12.76 -0.75 2.61
CA SER A 2 12.39 0.17 1.54
C SER A 2 11.15 -0.32 0.77
N GLU A 3 10.54 0.56 -0.02
CA GLU A 3 9.41 0.24 -0.89
C GLU A 3 9.81 -0.77 -1.98
N GLU A 4 11.01 -0.64 -2.52
CA GLU A 4 11.59 -1.53 -3.52
C GLU A 4 11.81 -2.94 -2.97
N ASP A 5 12.31 -3.05 -1.73
CA ASP A 5 12.51 -4.35 -1.07
C ASP A 5 11.19 -5.13 -0.97
N ILE A 6 10.10 -4.45 -0.58
CA ILE A 6 8.77 -5.05 -0.45
C ILE A 6 8.23 -5.46 -1.82
N SER A 7 8.35 -4.59 -2.82
CA SER A 7 7.89 -4.89 -4.18
C SER A 7 8.62 -6.10 -4.78
N ASN A 8 9.95 -6.15 -4.62
CA ASN A 8 10.78 -7.25 -5.10
C ASN A 8 10.49 -8.56 -4.36
N PHE A 9 10.27 -8.49 -3.05
CA PHE A 9 9.87 -9.65 -2.26
C PHE A 9 8.54 -10.24 -2.76
N VAL A 10 7.53 -9.40 -2.96
CA VAL A 10 6.22 -9.85 -3.47
C VAL A 10 6.33 -10.40 -4.90
N ALA A 11 7.12 -9.76 -5.76
CA ALA A 11 7.32 -10.21 -7.13
C ALA A 11 8.06 -11.56 -7.23
N LYS A 12 8.88 -11.90 -6.23
CA LYS A 12 9.60 -13.17 -6.16
C LYS A 12 8.69 -14.31 -5.67
N GLU A 13 7.87 -14.06 -4.67
CA GLU A 13 7.07 -15.10 -4.00
C GLU A 13 5.69 -15.32 -4.64
N LEU A 14 5.12 -14.31 -5.33
CA LEU A 14 3.78 -14.37 -5.90
C LEU A 14 3.77 -14.32 -7.44
N PRO A 15 2.71 -14.87 -8.09
CA PRO A 15 2.53 -14.75 -9.53
C PRO A 15 2.41 -13.31 -10.02
N ASP A 16 2.75 -13.07 -11.29
CA ASP A 16 2.84 -11.73 -11.89
C ASP A 16 1.56 -10.86 -11.73
N HIS A 17 0.38 -11.47 -11.76
CA HIS A 17 -0.88 -10.72 -11.62
C HIS A 17 -1.09 -10.13 -10.21
N MET A 18 -0.36 -10.62 -9.19
CA MET A 18 -0.41 -10.13 -7.81
C MET A 18 0.65 -9.06 -7.50
N LYS A 19 1.47 -8.66 -8.49
CA LYS A 19 2.46 -7.60 -8.32
C LYS A 19 1.81 -6.29 -7.90
N LEU A 20 2.47 -5.56 -6.99
CA LEU A 20 2.04 -4.28 -6.43
C LEU A 20 2.25 -3.11 -7.42
N ARG A 21 1.58 -3.15 -8.57
CA ARG A 21 1.69 -2.12 -9.63
C ARG A 21 1.18 -0.74 -9.18
N GLY A 22 0.35 -0.69 -8.14
CA GLY A 22 -0.12 0.55 -7.53
C GLY A 22 0.90 1.24 -6.63
N GLY A 23 2.11 0.69 -6.50
CA GLY A 23 3.14 1.19 -5.61
C GLY A 23 3.02 0.64 -4.19
N VAL A 24 3.97 1.05 -3.35
CA VAL A 24 4.03 0.75 -1.92
C VAL A 24 4.24 2.08 -1.22
N VAL A 25 3.49 2.35 -0.16
CA VAL A 25 3.66 3.55 0.67
C VAL A 25 3.90 3.10 2.09
N ILE A 26 5.02 3.51 2.68
CA ILE A 26 5.33 3.23 4.07
C ILE A 26 4.72 4.33 4.94
N MET A 27 3.87 3.94 5.89
CA MET A 27 3.20 4.85 6.82
C MET A 27 3.35 4.35 8.26
N THR A 28 3.31 5.28 9.21
CA THR A 28 3.45 4.97 10.64
C THR A 28 2.21 4.26 11.19
N GLU A 29 1.02 4.60 10.69
CA GLU A 29 -0.24 4.02 11.14
C GLU A 29 -1.23 3.82 10.00
N LEU A 30 -2.06 2.78 10.11
CA LEU A 30 -3.14 2.53 9.15
C LEU A 30 -4.36 3.37 9.51
N PRO A 31 -4.93 4.13 8.56
CA PRO A 31 -6.15 4.88 8.80
C PRO A 31 -7.31 3.93 9.09
N LYS A 32 -8.03 4.21 10.18
CA LYS A 32 -9.16 3.41 10.65
C LYS A 32 -10.43 4.25 10.69
N THR A 33 -11.57 3.62 10.49
CA THR A 33 -12.88 4.21 10.73
C THR A 33 -13.15 4.29 12.23
N ASP A 34 -14.22 5.00 12.62
CA ASP A 34 -14.65 5.12 14.02
C ASP A 34 -14.90 3.75 14.70
N SER A 35 -15.23 2.72 13.92
CA SER A 35 -15.38 1.33 14.41
C SER A 35 -14.07 0.51 14.40
N GLY A 36 -12.93 1.12 14.07
CA GLY A 36 -11.60 0.49 14.06
C GLY A 36 -11.25 -0.31 12.81
N LYS A 37 -12.12 -0.36 11.79
CA LYS A 37 -11.85 -1.05 10.51
C LYS A 37 -10.93 -0.21 9.64
N ILE A 38 -10.12 -0.83 8.79
CA ILE A 38 -9.24 -0.09 7.87
C ILE A 38 -10.09 0.73 6.88
N SER A 39 -9.81 2.03 6.79
CA SER A 39 -10.52 2.94 5.90
C SER A 39 -9.95 2.92 4.49
N LYS A 40 -10.61 2.19 3.58
CA LYS A 40 -10.23 2.13 2.16
C LYS A 40 -10.35 3.49 1.45
N LYS A 41 -11.25 4.35 1.92
CA LYS A 41 -11.44 5.70 1.37
C LYS A 41 -10.20 6.55 1.62
N ASP A 42 -9.71 6.56 2.85
CA ASP A 42 -8.57 7.40 3.24
C ASP A 42 -7.28 6.88 2.62
N LEU A 43 -7.09 5.55 2.54
CA LEU A 43 -5.97 4.95 1.82
C LEU A 43 -5.91 5.37 0.35
N ARG A 44 -7.06 5.43 -0.34
CA ARG A 44 -7.13 5.90 -1.74
C ARG A 44 -6.82 7.38 -1.88
N LEU A 45 -7.20 8.20 -0.88
CA LEU A 45 -6.90 9.63 -0.87
C LEU A 45 -5.41 9.88 -0.66
N ILE A 46 -4.78 9.16 0.28
CA ILE A 46 -3.33 9.21 0.53
C ILE A 46 -2.57 8.80 -0.73
N MET A 47 -2.96 7.69 -1.37
CA MET A 47 -2.30 7.26 -2.61
C MET A 47 -2.42 8.31 -3.73
N LYS A 48 -3.56 9.02 -3.81
CA LYS A 48 -3.76 10.08 -4.80
C LYS A 48 -2.99 11.37 -4.47
N SER A 49 -2.77 11.69 -3.19
CA SER A 49 -1.98 12.87 -2.80
C SER A 49 -0.50 12.67 -3.11
N GLU A 50 0.03 11.46 -2.90
CA GLU A 50 1.44 11.14 -3.17
C GLU A 50 1.74 10.95 -4.67
N SER A 51 0.72 10.69 -5.51
CA SER A 51 0.90 10.53 -6.97
C SER A 51 0.98 11.85 -7.74
N LYS A 52 1.22 12.98 -7.06
CA LYS A 52 1.15 14.33 -7.61
C LYS A 52 2.46 15.07 -7.43
#